data_AF-A0A093JEJ5-F1
#
_entry.id   AF-A0A093JEJ5-F1
#
_cell.length_a   1.000
_cell.length_b   1.000
_cell.length_c   1.000
_cell.angle_alpha   90.00
_cell.angle_beta   90.00
_cell.angle_gamma   90.00
#
_symmetry.space_group_name_H-M   'P 1'
#
loop_
_entity.id
_entity.type
_entity.pdbx_description
1 polymer ?
#
loop_
_entity_poly.entity_id
_entity_poly.type
_entity_poly.pdbx_seq_one_letter_code
_entity_poly.pdbx_strand_id
1 'polypeptide(L)'
;FQICGESQKNVDATESWIKNLILKEQLENTISDELIENFDEKQIDTLADLQRRKHVTIQLEKKASPPRIKVSGISRDVCFVYMEIQKLIQKMKDIQEEQSKAELVYNLVEWRYPGSNNSFVAFDKLTNMQLEDAKIAKKTHLTVKINKKNYKVNLNTLQATDDQGKTISIQRVPKNEDEQSIELPVQWEDMKGERVKLVNLTPSCQEYVEVQNRFRKTCSSFVIEKVKSY
;
A
#
# COMPACT_ATOMS: atom_id res chain seq x y z
N PHE A 1 29.39 -1.34 40.62
CA PHE A 1 28.95 -0.81 41.93
C PHE A 1 29.62 -1.64 43.02
N GLN A 2 29.80 -1.10 44.22
CA GLN A 2 30.31 -1.82 45.38
C GLN A 2 29.16 -1.99 46.39
N ILE A 3 29.00 -3.21 46.93
CA ILE A 3 28.02 -3.52 47.97
C ILE A 3 28.80 -3.77 49.26
N CYS A 4 28.50 -2.99 50.30
CA CYS A 4 29.07 -3.16 51.63
C CYS A 4 27.94 -3.46 52.61
N GLY A 5 28.14 -4.40 53.53
CA GLY A 5 27.13 -4.80 54.51
C GLY A 5 27.73 -5.45 55.74
N GLU A 6 26.94 -5.55 56.79
CA GLU A 6 27.36 -6.05 58.12
C GLU A 6 27.76 -7.54 58.12
N SER A 7 27.36 -8.31 57.12
CA SER A 7 27.76 -9.72 56.94
C SER A 7 27.79 -10.12 55.47
N GLN A 8 28.59 -11.14 55.14
CA GLN A 8 28.66 -11.70 53.77
C GLN A 8 27.28 -12.14 53.27
N LYS A 9 26.48 -12.79 54.14
CA LYS A 9 25.12 -13.22 53.81
C LYS A 9 24.23 -12.07 53.35
N ASN A 10 24.33 -10.91 54.01
CA ASN A 10 23.56 -9.72 53.64
C ASN A 10 24.04 -9.16 52.28
N VAL A 11 25.35 -9.13 52.05
CA VAL A 11 25.94 -8.72 50.77
C VAL A 11 25.46 -9.62 49.62
N ASP A 12 25.54 -10.93 49.78
CA ASP A 12 25.12 -11.91 48.75
C ASP A 12 23.62 -11.83 48.45
N ALA A 13 22.81 -11.64 49.49
CA ALA A 13 21.36 -11.47 49.35
C ALA A 13 21.02 -10.18 48.59
N THR A 14 21.67 -9.07 48.92
CA THR A 14 21.51 -7.79 48.21
C THR A 14 22.00 -7.87 46.77
N GLU A 15 23.15 -8.50 46.51
CA GLU A 15 23.66 -8.71 45.15
C GLU A 15 22.66 -9.51 44.31
N SER A 16 22.15 -10.61 44.84
CA SER A 16 21.16 -11.45 44.17
C SER A 16 19.85 -10.69 43.91
N TRP A 17 19.41 -9.88 44.87
CA TRP A 17 18.22 -9.03 44.72
C TRP A 17 18.40 -7.99 43.60
N ILE A 18 19.53 -7.30 43.55
CA ILE A 18 19.85 -6.33 42.48
C ILE A 18 19.93 -7.00 41.12
N LYS A 19 20.63 -8.15 41.00
CA LYS A 19 20.70 -8.92 39.75
C LYS A 19 19.31 -9.33 39.27
N ASN A 20 18.46 -9.83 40.17
CA ASN A 20 17.09 -10.20 39.85
C ASN A 20 16.25 -9.00 39.40
N LEU A 21 16.42 -7.82 40.01
CA LEU A 21 15.74 -6.60 39.57
C LEU A 21 16.17 -6.18 38.17
N ILE A 22 17.48 -6.19 37.89
CA ILE A 22 18.01 -5.85 36.56
C ILE A 22 17.44 -6.82 35.50
N LEU A 23 17.43 -8.12 35.79
CA LEU A 23 16.90 -9.13 34.87
C LEU A 23 15.39 -8.97 34.64
N LYS A 24 14.61 -8.66 35.69
CA LYS A 24 13.17 -8.42 35.57
C LYS A 24 12.82 -7.17 34.76
N GLU A 25 13.72 -6.18 34.74
CA GLU A 25 13.54 -4.97 33.94
C GLU A 25 14.01 -5.12 32.48
N GLN A 26 14.66 -6.23 32.12
CA GLN A 26 14.98 -6.51 30.72
C GLN A 26 13.75 -7.01 29.96
N LEU A 27 13.54 -6.50 28.76
CA LEU A 27 12.50 -6.90 27.83
C LEU A 27 13.11 -7.11 26.45
N GLU A 28 12.56 -8.05 25.70
CA GLU A 28 12.80 -8.21 24.27
C GLU A 28 11.46 -8.28 23.55
N ASN A 29 11.27 -7.40 22.57
CA ASN A 29 10.10 -7.42 21.68
C ASN A 29 10.54 -7.62 20.24
N THR A 30 9.72 -8.34 19.46
CA THR A 30 9.95 -8.59 18.04
C THR A 30 8.82 -8.01 17.21
N ILE A 31 9.19 -7.36 16.10
CA ILE A 31 8.26 -6.85 15.07
C ILE A 31 8.51 -7.63 13.80
N SER A 32 7.46 -8.19 13.22
CA SER A 32 7.53 -8.96 11.96
C SER A 32 6.61 -8.31 10.93
N ASP A 33 7.16 -7.92 9.78
CA ASP A 33 6.41 -7.30 8.68
C ASP A 33 7.20 -7.41 7.37
N GLU A 34 6.52 -7.72 6.26
CA GLU A 34 7.16 -7.88 4.95
C GLU A 34 7.83 -6.59 4.46
N LEU A 35 7.32 -5.42 4.86
CA LEU A 35 7.90 -4.13 4.45
C LEU A 35 9.27 -3.86 5.05
N ILE A 36 9.67 -4.58 6.09
CA ILE A 36 10.99 -4.46 6.71
C ILE A 36 12.11 -4.82 5.70
N GLU A 37 11.84 -5.69 4.72
CA GLU A 37 12.78 -5.98 3.64
C GLU A 37 13.19 -4.70 2.89
N ASN A 38 12.20 -3.82 2.66
CA ASN A 38 12.29 -2.59 1.87
C ASN A 38 12.82 -1.38 2.65
N PHE A 39 13.32 -1.56 3.88
CA PHE A 39 13.92 -0.44 4.63
C PHE A 39 15.17 0.08 3.91
N ASP A 40 15.10 1.35 3.52
CA ASP A 40 16.14 2.18 2.91
C ASP A 40 17.05 2.84 3.97
N GLU A 41 18.06 3.59 3.51
CA GLU A 41 19.02 4.30 4.37
C GLU A 41 18.36 5.18 5.43
N LYS A 42 17.26 5.88 5.11
CA LYS A 42 16.57 6.76 6.07
C LYS A 42 15.92 5.96 7.18
N GLN A 43 15.31 4.81 6.86
CA GLN A 43 14.73 3.95 7.88
C GLN A 43 15.83 3.33 8.75
N ILE A 44 16.93 2.89 8.15
CA ILE A 44 18.08 2.34 8.90
C ILE A 44 18.71 3.39 9.83
N ASP A 45 18.90 4.62 9.36
CA ASP A 45 19.41 5.74 10.17
C ASP A 45 18.46 6.07 11.33
N THR A 46 17.15 6.00 11.10
CA THR A 46 16.14 6.18 12.14
C THR A 46 16.25 5.10 13.21
N LEU A 47 16.46 3.83 12.82
CA LEU A 47 16.69 2.74 13.78
C LEU A 47 17.98 2.96 14.58
N ALA A 48 19.08 3.35 13.92
CA ALA A 48 20.36 3.62 14.57
C ALA A 48 20.26 4.77 15.58
N ASP A 49 19.52 5.84 15.24
CA ASP A 49 19.25 6.95 16.16
C ASP A 49 18.41 6.52 17.36
N LEU A 50 17.33 5.76 17.14
CA LEU A 50 16.51 5.21 18.23
C LEU A 50 17.34 4.33 19.18
N GLN A 51 18.18 3.47 18.62
CA GLN A 51 19.08 2.60 19.38
C GLN A 51 20.00 3.42 20.30
N ARG A 52 20.66 4.45 19.75
CA ARG A 52 21.58 5.33 20.49
C ARG A 52 20.87 6.13 21.58
N ARG A 53 19.72 6.75 21.27
CA ARG A 53 19.00 7.63 22.21
C ARG A 53 18.33 6.88 23.36
N LYS A 54 17.96 5.62 23.14
CA LYS A 54 17.22 4.81 24.12
C LYS A 54 18.05 3.70 24.75
N HIS A 55 19.33 3.60 24.41
CA HIS A 55 20.25 2.59 24.95
C HIS A 55 19.69 1.16 24.86
N VAL A 56 18.95 0.87 23.78
CA VAL A 56 18.45 -0.46 23.46
C VAL A 56 19.39 -1.13 22.46
N THR A 57 19.20 -2.41 22.21
CA THR A 57 19.80 -3.14 21.09
C THR A 57 18.71 -3.42 20.06
N ILE A 58 18.95 -3.05 18.80
CA ILE A 58 18.04 -3.29 17.68
C ILE A 58 18.75 -4.23 16.70
N GLN A 59 18.14 -5.39 16.44
CA GLN A 59 18.65 -6.36 15.48
C GLN A 59 17.69 -6.48 14.31
N LEU A 60 18.18 -6.21 13.12
CA LEU A 60 17.42 -6.30 11.87
C LEU A 60 17.73 -7.63 11.18
N GLU A 61 16.74 -8.51 11.12
CA GLU A 61 16.84 -9.85 10.54
C GLU A 61 16.10 -9.90 9.20
N LYS A 62 16.67 -9.28 8.16
CA LYS A 62 16.06 -9.23 6.82
C LYS A 62 15.90 -10.61 6.14
N LYS A 63 16.72 -11.60 6.54
CA LYS A 63 16.69 -12.96 5.96
C LYS A 63 15.61 -13.87 6.56
N ALA A 64 14.92 -13.42 7.60
CA ALA A 64 13.79 -14.16 8.15
C ALA A 64 12.58 -14.05 7.21
N SER A 65 11.66 -15.00 7.28
CA SER A 65 10.38 -14.96 6.54
C SER A 65 9.22 -15.10 7.52
N PRO A 66 8.44 -14.03 7.79
CA PRO A 66 8.68 -12.65 7.35
C PRO A 66 9.94 -12.03 7.98
N PRO A 67 10.53 -10.98 7.36
CA PRO A 67 11.60 -10.19 7.94
C PRO A 67 11.19 -9.63 9.31
N ARG A 68 12.16 -9.48 10.22
CA ARG A 68 11.86 -9.02 11.59
C ARG A 68 12.88 -8.06 12.17
N ILE A 69 12.43 -7.26 13.14
CA ILE A 69 13.25 -6.40 13.98
C ILE A 69 13.07 -6.83 15.43
N LYS A 70 14.17 -7.14 16.11
CA LYS A 70 14.19 -7.40 17.55
C LYS A 70 14.70 -6.17 18.29
N VAL A 71 14.06 -5.85 19.41
CA VAL A 71 14.42 -4.73 20.27
C VAL A 71 14.58 -5.27 21.69
N SER A 72 15.79 -5.17 22.24
CA SER A 72 16.13 -5.70 23.57
C SER A 72 16.74 -4.61 24.45
N GLY A 73 16.41 -4.58 25.74
CA GLY A 73 16.90 -3.58 26.69
C GLY A 73 15.94 -3.38 27.87
N ILE A 74 15.98 -2.21 28.50
CA ILE A 74 15.07 -1.90 29.62
C ILE A 74 13.63 -1.74 29.11
N SER A 75 12.70 -2.36 29.83
CA SER A 75 11.26 -2.45 29.53
C SER A 75 10.63 -1.17 28.95
N ARG A 76 10.78 -0.03 29.64
CA ARG A 76 10.27 1.28 29.23
C ARG A 76 10.77 1.72 27.86
N ASP A 77 12.08 1.57 27.66
CA ASP A 77 12.76 2.08 26.47
C ASP A 77 12.53 1.14 25.27
N VAL A 78 12.47 -0.17 25.51
CA VAL A 78 12.04 -1.18 24.52
C VAL A 78 10.61 -0.92 24.05
N CYS A 79 9.67 -0.67 24.97
CA CYS A 79 8.28 -0.38 24.63
C CYS A 79 8.16 0.90 23.76
N PHE A 80 8.88 1.97 24.13
CA PHE A 80 8.92 3.20 23.35
C PHE A 80 9.46 2.95 21.93
N VAL A 81 10.62 2.29 21.81
CA VAL A 81 11.25 2.03 20.50
C VAL A 81 10.37 1.13 19.65
N TYR A 82 9.76 0.11 20.25
CA TYR A 82 8.80 -0.76 19.57
C TYR A 82 7.65 0.04 18.94
N MET A 83 7.06 0.99 19.67
CA MET A 83 5.99 1.84 19.13
C MET A 83 6.48 2.75 18.00
N GLU A 84 7.69 3.31 18.09
CA GLU A 84 8.23 4.16 17.03
C GLU A 84 8.52 3.38 15.74
N ILE A 85 8.99 2.13 15.84
CA ILE A 85 9.20 1.26 14.68
C ILE A 85 7.85 0.86 14.06
N GLN A 86 6.84 0.54 14.88
CA GLN A 86 5.49 0.26 14.38
C GLN A 86 4.91 1.46 13.61
N LYS A 87 5.11 2.70 14.09
CA LYS A 87 4.71 3.91 13.36
C LYS A 87 5.46 4.08 12.05
N LEU A 88 6.75 3.73 12.01
CA LEU A 88 7.56 3.79 10.79
C LEU A 88 6.99 2.85 9.71
N ILE A 89 6.71 1.60 10.09
CA ILE A 89 6.12 0.59 9.20
C ILE A 89 4.73 1.03 8.75
N GLN A 90 3.90 1.55 9.66
CA GLN A 90 2.57 2.04 9.31
C GLN A 90 2.63 3.16 8.26
N LYS A 91 3.55 4.12 8.40
CA LYS A 91 3.75 5.17 7.39
C LYS A 91 4.11 4.60 6.01
N MET A 92 4.92 3.54 5.95
CA MET A 92 5.24 2.88 4.68
C MET A 92 4.01 2.22 4.07
N LYS A 93 3.17 1.57 4.88
CA LYS A 93 1.89 0.99 4.44
C LYS A 93 0.98 2.07 3.85
N ASP A 94 0.83 3.18 4.56
CA ASP A 94 -0.02 4.29 4.13
C ASP A 94 0.45 4.86 2.77
N ILE A 95 1.77 5.01 2.58
CA ILE A 95 2.34 5.48 1.31
C ILE A 95 2.08 4.47 0.17
N GLN A 96 2.29 3.18 0.41
CA GLN A 96 2.05 2.15 -0.61
C GLN A 96 0.57 2.05 -0.98
N GLU A 97 -0.32 2.18 0.01
CA GLU A 97 -1.76 2.21 -0.23
C GLU A 97 -2.17 3.43 -1.04
N GLU A 98 -1.65 4.62 -0.71
CA GLU A 98 -1.91 5.85 -1.45
C GLU A 98 -1.42 5.75 -2.90
N GLN A 99 -0.21 5.23 -3.13
CA GLN A 99 0.33 4.99 -4.46
C GLN A 99 -0.53 4.00 -5.26
N SER A 100 -0.96 2.92 -4.62
CA SER A 100 -1.80 1.89 -5.26
C SER A 100 -3.16 2.47 -5.64
N LYS A 101 -3.78 3.27 -4.78
CA LYS A 101 -5.03 3.99 -5.08
C LYS A 101 -4.84 4.99 -6.22
N ALA A 102 -3.75 5.75 -6.19
CA ALA A 102 -3.45 6.72 -7.24
C ALA A 102 -3.28 6.05 -8.60
N GLU A 103 -2.64 4.88 -8.66
CA GLU A 103 -2.53 4.05 -9.86
C GLU A 103 -3.90 3.64 -10.40
N LEU A 104 -4.75 3.06 -9.55
CA LEU A 104 -6.08 2.58 -9.92
C LEU A 104 -6.95 3.72 -10.46
N VAL A 105 -6.97 4.87 -9.77
CA VAL A 105 -7.74 6.04 -10.22
C VAL A 105 -7.21 6.56 -11.55
N TYR A 106 -5.88 6.63 -11.72
CA TYR A 106 -5.27 7.08 -12.97
C TYR A 106 -5.61 6.19 -14.17
N ASN A 107 -5.86 4.90 -13.95
CA ASN A 107 -6.29 3.96 -14.99
C ASN A 107 -7.76 4.14 -15.39
N LEU A 108 -8.60 4.67 -14.50
CA LEU A 108 -10.03 4.91 -14.76
C LEU A 108 -10.32 6.31 -15.31
N VAL A 109 -9.56 7.31 -14.87
CA VAL A 109 -9.77 8.71 -15.23
C VAL A 109 -8.46 9.48 -15.27
N GLU A 110 -8.32 10.32 -16.28
CA GLU A 110 -7.17 11.19 -16.45
C GLU A 110 -7.58 12.65 -16.43
N TRP A 111 -7.02 13.37 -15.48
CA TRP A 111 -7.09 14.81 -15.37
C TRP A 111 -5.93 15.43 -16.14
N ARG A 112 -6.20 16.49 -16.91
CA ARG A 112 -5.22 17.16 -17.77
C ARG A 112 -5.26 18.67 -17.63
N TYR A 113 -4.14 19.32 -17.92
CA TYR A 113 -3.98 20.77 -17.97
C TYR A 113 -3.29 21.23 -19.27
N PRO A 114 -3.39 22.51 -19.66
CA PRO A 114 -2.77 23.01 -20.89
C PRO A 114 -1.23 23.03 -20.78
N GLY A 115 -0.58 22.41 -21.76
CA GLY A 115 0.87 22.41 -21.94
C GLY A 115 1.36 23.51 -22.89
N SER A 116 2.67 23.49 -23.17
CA SER A 116 3.38 24.56 -23.90
C SER A 116 2.98 24.72 -25.38
N ASN A 117 2.37 23.70 -25.99
CA ASN A 117 2.11 23.62 -27.44
C ASN A 117 0.62 23.44 -27.78
N ASN A 118 -0.29 24.07 -27.04
CA ASN A 118 -1.74 23.83 -27.17
C ASN A 118 -2.18 22.36 -26.93
N SER A 119 -1.27 21.50 -26.47
CA SER A 119 -1.56 20.14 -26.06
C SER A 119 -2.04 20.09 -24.62
N PHE A 120 -2.79 19.06 -24.27
CA PHE A 120 -3.09 18.76 -22.87
C PHE A 120 -2.07 17.76 -22.32
N VAL A 121 -1.61 18.00 -21.09
CA VAL A 121 -0.68 17.13 -20.38
C VAL A 121 -1.38 16.60 -19.14
N ALA A 122 -1.20 15.31 -18.85
CA ALA A 122 -1.77 14.68 -17.66
C ALA A 122 -1.12 15.22 -16.37
N PHE A 123 -1.91 15.29 -15.30
CA PHE A 123 -1.37 15.43 -13.95
C PHE A 123 -0.62 14.15 -13.55
N ASP A 124 0.30 14.27 -12.59
CA ASP A 124 0.87 13.08 -11.95
C ASP A 124 -0.23 12.28 -11.23
N LYS A 125 0.01 10.98 -11.03
CA LYS A 125 -1.00 10.04 -10.50
C LYS A 125 -1.59 10.50 -9.16
N LEU A 126 -0.77 11.07 -8.27
CA LEU A 126 -1.21 11.52 -6.96
C LEU A 126 -2.12 12.75 -7.08
N THR A 127 -1.70 13.78 -7.82
CA THR A 127 -2.54 14.96 -8.07
C THR A 127 -3.83 14.59 -8.82
N ASN A 128 -3.76 13.66 -9.76
CA ASN A 128 -4.92 13.11 -10.48
C ASN A 128 -5.93 12.48 -9.50
N MET A 129 -5.45 11.61 -8.61
CA MET A 129 -6.27 10.99 -7.57
C MET A 129 -6.92 12.04 -6.66
N GLN A 130 -6.16 13.04 -6.20
CA GLN A 130 -6.68 14.10 -5.34
C GLN A 130 -7.76 14.95 -6.02
N LEU A 131 -7.60 15.25 -7.32
CA LEU A 131 -8.61 15.95 -8.12
C LEU A 131 -9.89 15.11 -8.22
N GLU A 132 -9.75 13.82 -8.49
CA GLU A 132 -10.89 12.90 -8.59
C GLU A 132 -11.61 12.73 -7.26
N ASP A 133 -10.89 12.45 -6.17
CA ASP A 133 -11.45 12.33 -4.82
C ASP A 133 -12.17 13.61 -4.40
N ALA A 134 -11.59 14.77 -4.68
CA ALA A 134 -12.22 16.05 -4.38
C ALA A 134 -13.48 16.28 -5.22
N LYS A 135 -13.49 15.85 -6.49
CA LYS A 135 -14.67 15.91 -7.36
C LYS A 135 -15.78 14.99 -6.87
N ILE A 136 -15.47 13.75 -6.50
CA ILE A 136 -16.41 12.76 -5.93
C ILE A 136 -16.98 13.27 -4.60
N ALA A 137 -16.12 13.83 -3.73
CA ALA A 137 -16.51 14.42 -2.47
C ALA A 137 -17.26 15.76 -2.61
N LYS A 138 -17.54 16.22 -3.84
CA LYS A 138 -18.25 17.47 -4.15
C LYS A 138 -17.59 18.71 -3.52
N LYS A 139 -16.26 18.70 -3.36
CA LYS A 139 -15.51 19.89 -2.96
C LYS A 139 -15.61 20.93 -4.08
N THR A 140 -15.74 22.20 -3.70
CA THR A 140 -15.80 23.29 -4.69
C THR A 140 -14.43 23.63 -5.25
N HIS A 141 -13.40 23.60 -4.40
CA HIS A 141 -12.05 23.98 -4.78
C HIS A 141 -10.99 23.01 -4.27
N LEU A 142 -9.90 22.87 -5.03
CA LEU A 142 -8.69 22.16 -4.64
C LEU A 142 -7.46 22.96 -5.11
N THR A 143 -6.44 23.06 -4.28
CA THR A 143 -5.16 23.67 -4.69
C THR A 143 -4.25 22.59 -5.26
N VAL A 144 -3.74 22.81 -6.48
CA VAL A 144 -2.78 21.92 -7.14
C VAL A 144 -1.55 22.70 -7.58
N LYS A 145 -0.45 22.01 -7.90
CA LYS A 145 0.75 22.62 -8.46
C LYS A 145 0.87 22.29 -9.95
N ILE A 146 1.03 23.32 -10.78
CA ILE A 146 1.28 23.19 -12.22
C ILE A 146 2.51 24.03 -12.53
N ASN A 147 3.54 23.44 -13.15
CA ASN A 147 4.80 24.12 -13.46
C ASN A 147 5.40 24.88 -12.25
N LYS A 148 5.38 24.24 -11.06
CA LYS A 148 5.83 24.78 -9.76
C LYS A 148 5.03 25.98 -9.22
N LYS A 149 3.94 26.39 -9.87
CA LYS A 149 3.01 27.42 -9.40
C LYS A 149 1.75 26.80 -8.80
N ASN A 150 1.20 27.42 -7.77
CA ASN A 150 -0.05 26.98 -7.16
C ASN A 150 -1.24 27.51 -7.98
N TYR A 151 -2.21 26.64 -8.24
CA TYR A 151 -3.46 26.98 -8.88
C TYR A 151 -4.61 26.52 -7.98
N LYS A 152 -5.63 27.38 -7.82
CA LYS A 152 -6.89 27.02 -7.17
C LYS A 152 -7.86 26.53 -8.26
N VAL A 153 -8.06 25.22 -8.30
CA VAL A 153 -9.00 24.55 -9.21
C VAL A 153 -10.41 24.71 -8.65
N ASN A 154 -11.34 25.21 -9.46
CA ASN A 154 -12.77 25.09 -9.24
C ASN A 154 -13.27 23.81 -9.94
N LEU A 155 -13.69 22.83 -9.14
CA LEU A 155 -14.05 21.49 -9.62
C LEU A 155 -15.42 21.46 -10.31
N ASN A 156 -16.23 22.52 -10.18
CA ASN A 156 -17.52 22.64 -10.86
C ASN A 156 -17.36 23.20 -12.28
N THR A 157 -16.53 24.23 -12.43
CA THR A 157 -16.28 24.88 -13.73
C THR A 157 -15.11 24.27 -14.49
N LEU A 158 -14.32 23.41 -13.84
CA LEU A 158 -13.08 22.83 -14.37
C LEU A 158 -12.08 23.91 -14.81
N GLN A 159 -11.97 24.96 -14.01
CA GLN A 159 -11.04 26.06 -14.22
C GLN A 159 -10.05 26.18 -13.07
N ALA A 160 -8.80 26.48 -13.35
CA ALA A 160 -7.75 26.67 -12.37
C ALA A 160 -7.22 28.10 -12.44
N THR A 161 -7.24 28.82 -11.32
CA THR A 161 -6.81 30.22 -11.24
C THR A 161 -5.54 30.34 -10.39
N ASP A 162 -4.52 31.04 -10.89
CA ASP A 162 -3.31 31.35 -10.11
C ASP A 162 -3.50 32.56 -9.18
N ASP A 163 -2.44 32.87 -8.43
CA ASP A 163 -2.37 34.01 -7.52
C ASP A 163 -2.45 35.38 -8.23
N GLN A 164 -2.19 35.41 -9.54
CA GLN A 164 -2.27 36.61 -10.38
C GLN A 164 -3.66 36.75 -11.05
N GLY A 165 -4.58 35.83 -10.81
CA GLY A 165 -5.92 35.84 -11.39
C GLY A 165 -5.99 35.29 -12.81
N LYS A 166 -4.90 34.72 -13.35
CA LYS A 166 -4.91 34.05 -14.64
C LYS A 166 -5.59 32.69 -14.50
N THR A 167 -6.58 32.46 -15.36
CA THR A 167 -7.36 31.22 -15.36
C THR A 167 -7.00 30.34 -16.55
N ILE A 168 -6.88 29.04 -16.30
CA ILE A 168 -6.69 28.00 -17.31
C ILE A 168 -7.80 26.96 -17.19
N SER A 169 -8.17 26.32 -18.30
CA SER A 169 -9.15 25.23 -18.30
C SER A 169 -8.44 23.90 -18.06
N ILE A 170 -9.00 23.06 -17.18
CA ILE A 170 -8.55 21.69 -16.96
C ILE A 170 -9.58 20.71 -17.53
N GLN A 171 -9.14 19.51 -17.85
CA GLN A 171 -9.99 18.45 -18.40
C GLN A 171 -10.03 17.25 -17.47
N ARG A 172 -11.18 16.59 -17.40
CA ARG A 172 -11.37 15.28 -16.78
C ARG A 172 -11.82 14.32 -17.88
N VAL A 173 -11.00 13.34 -18.21
CA VAL A 173 -11.23 12.39 -19.31
C VAL A 173 -11.37 10.98 -18.73
N PRO A 174 -12.58 10.37 -18.76
CA PRO A 174 -12.73 8.95 -18.43
C PRO A 174 -11.89 8.10 -19.39
N LYS A 175 -11.24 7.06 -18.87
CA LYS A 175 -10.48 6.08 -19.64
C LYS A 175 -11.26 4.78 -19.90
N ASN A 176 -12.59 4.85 -19.79
CA ASN A 176 -13.46 3.69 -20.00
C ASN A 176 -13.00 2.85 -21.20
N GLU A 177 -12.90 1.54 -21.00
CA GLU A 177 -12.67 0.57 -22.08
C GLU A 177 -13.79 0.62 -23.13
N ASP A 178 -14.94 1.24 -22.83
CA ASP A 178 -16.13 1.33 -23.68
C ASP A 178 -15.91 2.06 -25.04
N GLU A 179 -14.87 2.88 -25.19
CA GLU A 179 -14.51 3.50 -26.49
C GLU A 179 -13.43 2.73 -27.25
N GLN A 180 -12.79 1.74 -26.62
CA GLN A 180 -12.07 0.72 -27.39
C GLN A 180 -13.12 -0.31 -27.78
N SER A 181 -13.49 -0.32 -29.06
CA SER A 181 -14.17 -1.48 -29.65
C SER A 181 -13.22 -2.67 -29.52
N ILE A 182 -13.22 -3.34 -28.36
CA ILE A 182 -12.66 -4.66 -28.23
C ILE A 182 -13.54 -5.49 -29.16
N GLU A 183 -12.99 -5.86 -30.32
CA GLU A 183 -13.62 -6.88 -31.15
C GLU A 183 -13.66 -8.15 -30.30
N LEU A 184 -14.82 -8.36 -29.67
CA LEU A 184 -15.05 -9.58 -28.92
C LEU A 184 -14.84 -10.75 -29.88
N PRO A 185 -14.23 -11.85 -29.41
CA PRO A 185 -14.17 -13.07 -30.21
C PRO A 185 -15.56 -13.38 -30.77
N VAL A 186 -15.66 -13.78 -32.04
CA VAL A 186 -16.95 -13.95 -32.73
C VAL A 186 -17.90 -14.90 -31.97
N GLN A 187 -17.33 -15.86 -31.23
CA GLN A 187 -18.08 -16.80 -30.41
C GLN A 187 -18.62 -16.24 -29.08
N TRP A 188 -18.24 -15.02 -28.67
CA TRP A 188 -18.67 -14.42 -27.41
C TRP A 188 -19.97 -13.65 -27.59
N GLU A 189 -20.92 -13.92 -26.70
CA GLU A 189 -22.15 -13.14 -26.65
C GLU A 189 -21.90 -11.80 -25.97
N ASP A 190 -22.55 -10.76 -26.48
CA ASP A 190 -22.60 -9.45 -25.83
C ASP A 190 -23.03 -9.60 -24.36
N MET A 191 -22.21 -9.03 -23.46
CA MET A 191 -22.47 -8.99 -22.03
C MET A 191 -23.63 -8.04 -21.65
N LYS A 192 -24.10 -7.21 -22.59
CA LYS A 192 -25.21 -6.26 -22.43
C LYS A 192 -25.05 -5.35 -21.21
N GLY A 193 -23.82 -4.99 -20.88
CA GLY A 193 -23.48 -4.15 -19.73
C GLY A 193 -23.42 -4.88 -18.39
N GLU A 194 -23.55 -6.21 -18.35
CA GLU A 194 -23.25 -7.00 -17.16
C GLU A 194 -21.73 -7.07 -16.93
N ARG A 195 -21.29 -6.97 -15.66
CA ARG A 195 -19.85 -7.10 -15.31
C ARG A 195 -19.32 -8.52 -15.44
N VAL A 196 -20.18 -9.51 -15.31
CA VAL A 196 -19.89 -10.94 -15.44
C VAL A 196 -21.15 -11.59 -15.99
N LYS A 197 -21.04 -12.35 -17.09
CA LYS A 197 -22.17 -13.05 -17.70
C LYS A 197 -21.89 -14.55 -17.76
N LEU A 198 -22.58 -15.31 -16.92
CA LEU A 198 -22.44 -16.76 -16.91
C LEU A 198 -23.13 -17.38 -18.14
N VAL A 199 -22.36 -17.93 -19.06
CA VAL A 199 -22.85 -18.57 -20.29
C VAL A 199 -22.76 -20.09 -20.15
N ASN A 200 -23.84 -20.78 -20.50
CA ASN A 200 -23.85 -22.24 -20.55
C ASN A 200 -23.38 -22.68 -21.93
N LEU A 201 -22.23 -23.35 -21.99
CA LEU A 201 -21.69 -23.81 -23.26
C LEU A 201 -22.50 -24.98 -23.82
N THR A 202 -22.81 -24.92 -25.11
CA THR A 202 -23.49 -26.02 -25.80
C THR A 202 -22.49 -27.11 -26.15
N PRO A 203 -22.87 -28.40 -26.11
CA PRO A 203 -21.96 -29.49 -26.49
C PRO A 203 -21.41 -29.42 -27.93
N SER A 204 -22.04 -28.64 -28.80
CA SER A 204 -21.63 -28.40 -30.17
C SER A 204 -20.58 -27.31 -30.34
N CYS A 205 -20.32 -26.47 -29.32
CA CYS A 205 -19.33 -25.42 -29.44
C CYS A 205 -17.90 -25.96 -29.23
N GLN A 206 -16.94 -25.37 -29.94
CA GLN A 206 -15.55 -25.81 -29.93
C GLN A 206 -14.95 -25.77 -28.51
N GLU A 207 -15.28 -24.72 -27.74
CA GLU A 207 -14.81 -24.56 -26.35
C GLU A 207 -15.28 -25.71 -25.44
N TYR A 208 -16.55 -26.11 -25.55
CA TYR A 208 -17.07 -27.27 -24.81
C TYR A 208 -16.32 -28.55 -25.18
N VAL A 209 -16.11 -28.79 -26.49
CA VAL A 209 -15.43 -29.99 -26.97
C VAL A 209 -13.99 -30.05 -26.47
N GLU A 210 -13.28 -28.91 -26.45
CA GLU A 210 -11.93 -28.83 -25.91
C GLU A 210 -11.87 -29.13 -24.42
N VAL A 211 -12.76 -28.53 -23.63
CA VAL A 211 -12.89 -28.81 -22.20
C VAL A 211 -13.22 -30.28 -21.97
N GLN A 212 -14.17 -30.84 -22.73
CA GLN A 212 -14.56 -32.25 -22.64
C GLN A 212 -13.39 -33.18 -22.94
N ASN A 213 -12.64 -32.92 -24.01
CA ASN A 213 -11.48 -33.73 -24.39
C ASN A 213 -10.38 -33.69 -23.34
N ARG A 214 -10.10 -32.52 -22.75
CA ARG A 214 -9.12 -32.38 -21.66
C ARG A 214 -9.60 -33.11 -20.41
N PHE A 215 -10.86 -32.94 -20.03
CA PHE A 215 -11.44 -33.59 -18.86
C PHE A 215 -11.43 -35.11 -18.98
N ARG A 216 -11.80 -35.67 -20.14
CA ARG A 216 -11.80 -37.12 -20.38
C ARG A 216 -10.41 -37.76 -20.33
N LYS A 217 -9.35 -37.01 -20.62
CA LYS A 217 -7.96 -37.50 -20.50
C LYS A 217 -7.59 -37.79 -19.04
N THR A 218 -8.13 -37.06 -18.09
CA THR A 218 -7.82 -37.20 -16.66
C THR A 218 -8.92 -37.91 -15.86
N CYS A 219 -10.17 -37.86 -16.32
CA CYS A 219 -11.35 -38.26 -15.57
C CYS A 219 -12.34 -39.07 -16.44
N SER A 220 -11.89 -40.18 -17.03
CA SER A 220 -12.67 -40.95 -18.01
C SER A 220 -13.95 -41.61 -17.49
N SER A 221 -14.08 -41.82 -16.17
CA SER A 221 -15.23 -42.46 -15.54
C SER A 221 -16.41 -41.52 -15.26
N PHE A 222 -16.25 -40.21 -15.48
CA PHE A 222 -17.25 -39.21 -15.12
C PHE A 222 -17.95 -38.64 -16.37
N VAL A 223 -19.25 -38.36 -16.22
CA VAL A 223 -20.07 -37.73 -17.25
C VAL A 223 -20.16 -36.23 -16.98
N ILE A 224 -19.89 -35.42 -18.00
CA ILE A 224 -20.02 -33.96 -17.90
C ILE A 224 -21.50 -33.61 -18.02
N GLU A 225 -22.09 -33.11 -16.94
CA GLU A 225 -23.48 -32.63 -16.94
C GLU A 225 -23.59 -31.25 -17.61
N LYS A 226 -22.63 -30.36 -17.35
CA LYS A 226 -22.65 -28.98 -17.83
C LYS A 226 -21.27 -28.34 -17.83
N VAL A 227 -21.01 -27.48 -18.80
CA VAL A 227 -19.85 -26.59 -18.82
C VAL A 227 -20.37 -25.15 -18.86
N LYS A 228 -19.76 -24.27 -18.08
CA LYS A 228 -20.09 -22.85 -18.05
C LYS A 228 -18.83 -22.02 -18.24
N SER A 229 -18.95 -20.94 -18.99
CA SER A 229 -17.95 -19.88 -19.11
C SER A 229 -18.48 -18.58 -18.47
N TYR A 230 -17.58 -17.70 -18.08
CA TYR A 230 -17.87 -16.41 -17.45
C TYR A 230 -17.44 -15.26 -18.36
#